data_AF-A0AAU7SXV6-F1
#
_entry.id   AF-A0AAU7SXV6-F1
#
_cell.length_a   1.000
_cell.length_b   1.000
_cell.length_c   1.000
_cell.angle_alpha   90.00
_cell.angle_beta   90.00
_cell.angle_gamma   90.00
#
_symmetry.space_group_name_H-M   'P 1'
#
loop_
_entity.id
_entity.type
_entity.pdbx_description
1 polymer ?
#
loop_
_entity_poly.entity_id
_entity_poly.type
_entity_poly.pdbx_seq_one_letter_code
_entity_poly.pdbx_strand_id
1 'polypeptide(L)'
;MPRIFLILALATCSVFGWMLYQYSVQQKELSQLHSYQTVLYEKAELIYQQAQDWSKPIQINVSDNRLQGDYKVMADFVLSEMIQNAEARNQYLRELKAIHWDQFLNIDRLDQDREQKYAETEQMLQQAHLLAKRYQQQTLQREQNTLARAKQLSIKSHLRHQLTDSLRESLDSDQTHALFALELQVLDKADALFQILKNNQWEKKNKTFMFYQDQPLKQFNDLYKQILQLNAEIEKIKKQNRQAVEQRL
;
A
#
# COMPACT_ATOMS: atom_id res chain seq x y z
N MET A 1 39.33 -51.65 34.45
CA MET A 1 38.69 -50.48 35.08
C MET A 1 38.92 -49.14 34.35
N PRO A 2 40.11 -48.73 33.83
CA PRO A 2 40.29 -47.37 33.28
C PRO A 2 39.68 -47.14 31.88
N ARG A 3 39.48 -48.19 31.06
CA ARG A 3 38.95 -48.07 29.70
C ARG A 3 37.43 -47.83 29.63
N ILE A 4 36.68 -48.28 30.63
CA ILE A 4 35.21 -48.14 30.66
C ILE A 4 34.82 -46.68 30.97
N PHE A 5 35.53 -46.01 31.88
CA PHE A 5 35.32 -44.58 32.16
C PHE A 5 35.67 -43.68 30.97
N LEU A 6 36.65 -44.07 30.16
CA LEU A 6 37.09 -43.31 28.98
C LEU A 6 36.04 -43.38 27.85
N ILE A 7 35.42 -44.56 27.66
CA ILE A 7 34.34 -44.76 26.68
C ILE A 7 33.05 -44.05 27.13
N LEU A 8 32.72 -44.10 28.42
CA LEU A 8 31.58 -43.37 29.00
C LEU A 8 31.76 -41.86 28.87
N ALA A 9 32.96 -41.33 29.11
CA ALA A 9 33.24 -39.90 28.95
C ALA A 9 33.10 -39.42 27.50
N LEU A 10 33.61 -40.19 26.53
CA LEU A 10 33.50 -39.87 25.09
C LEU A 10 32.06 -39.89 24.58
N ALA A 11 31.25 -40.87 25.00
CA ALA A 11 29.84 -40.94 24.65
C ALA A 11 29.07 -39.74 25.22
N THR A 12 29.37 -39.34 26.45
CA THR A 12 28.73 -38.21 27.12
C THR A 12 29.10 -36.88 26.43
N CYS A 13 30.37 -36.63 26.14
CA CYS A 13 30.79 -35.42 25.41
C CYS A 13 30.20 -35.31 24.00
N SER A 14 29.98 -36.44 23.32
CA SER A 14 29.37 -36.45 21.98
C SER A 14 27.89 -36.07 22.03
N VAL A 15 27.14 -36.58 23.02
CA VAL A 15 25.73 -36.25 23.23
C VAL A 15 25.56 -34.81 23.72
N PHE A 16 26.37 -34.36 24.68
CA PHE A 16 26.34 -32.97 25.15
C PHE A 16 26.84 -31.98 24.09
N GLY A 17 27.83 -32.35 23.28
CA GLY A 17 28.29 -31.54 22.15
C GLY A 17 27.22 -31.41 21.06
N TRP A 18 26.50 -32.48 20.75
CA TRP A 18 25.36 -32.45 19.83
C TRP A 18 24.18 -31.65 20.40
N MET A 19 23.89 -31.77 21.70
CA MET A 19 22.83 -31.02 22.38
C MET A 19 23.16 -29.52 22.49
N LEU A 20 24.41 -29.16 22.81
CA LEU A 20 24.89 -27.77 22.80
C LEU A 20 24.92 -27.20 21.38
N TYR A 21 25.27 -28.01 20.38
CA TYR A 21 25.18 -27.62 18.98
C TYR A 21 23.72 -27.32 18.61
N GLN A 22 22.79 -28.22 18.90
CA GLN A 22 21.36 -28.05 18.63
C GLN A 22 20.78 -26.82 19.38
N TYR A 23 21.15 -26.62 20.65
CA TYR A 23 20.75 -25.46 21.44
C TYR A 23 21.33 -24.16 20.87
N SER A 24 22.61 -24.15 20.49
CA SER A 24 23.25 -22.98 19.87
C SER A 24 22.67 -22.66 18.49
N VAL A 25 22.26 -23.67 17.73
CA VAL A 25 21.57 -23.51 16.44
C VAL A 25 20.18 -22.91 16.66
N GLN A 26 19.43 -23.39 17.66
CA GLN A 26 18.14 -22.81 18.03
C GLN A 26 18.26 -21.35 18.52
N GLN A 27 19.27 -21.06 19.35
CA GLN A 27 19.52 -19.70 19.86
C GLN A 27 19.96 -18.75 18.74
N LYS A 28 20.76 -19.24 17.77
CA LYS A 28 21.12 -18.51 16.56
C LYS A 28 19.92 -18.25 15.66
N GLU A 29 19.04 -19.23 15.45
CA GLU A 29 17.82 -19.03 14.66
C GLU A 29 16.86 -18.02 15.32
N LEU A 30 16.70 -18.07 16.65
CA LEU A 30 15.93 -17.07 17.41
C LEU A 30 16.53 -15.66 17.30
N SER A 31 17.86 -15.54 17.43
CA SER A 31 18.55 -14.25 17.28
C SER A 31 18.45 -13.70 15.86
N GLN A 32 18.47 -14.57 14.84
CA GLN A 32 18.29 -14.17 13.45
C GLN A 32 16.85 -13.77 13.15
N LEU A 33 15.86 -14.47 13.72
CA LEU A 33 14.46 -14.10 13.61
C LEU A 33 14.18 -12.74 14.26
N HIS A 34 14.74 -12.49 15.45
CA HIS A 34 14.62 -11.19 16.10
C HIS A 34 15.25 -10.08 15.25
N SER A 35 16.47 -10.31 14.75
CA SER A 35 17.16 -9.35 13.86
C SER A 35 16.35 -9.09 12.58
N TYR A 36 15.75 -10.13 12.00
CA TYR A 36 14.87 -10.05 10.84
C TYR A 36 13.65 -9.17 11.12
N GLN A 37 12.96 -9.39 12.24
CA GLN A 37 11.80 -8.58 12.63
C GLN A 37 12.16 -7.12 12.86
N THR A 38 13.25 -6.86 13.59
CA THR A 38 13.74 -5.49 13.84
C THR A 38 14.08 -4.77 12.55
N VAL A 39 14.82 -5.41 11.63
CA VAL A 39 15.19 -4.82 10.34
C VAL A 39 13.96 -4.55 9.49
N LEU A 40 13.04 -5.52 9.39
CA LEU A 40 11.79 -5.32 8.65
C LEU A 40 11.02 -4.12 9.18
N TYR A 41 10.89 -4.03 10.50
CA TYR A 41 10.16 -2.96 11.14
C TYR A 41 10.80 -1.58 10.88
N GLU A 42 12.09 -1.42 11.18
CA GLU A 42 12.80 -0.15 10.99
C GLU A 42 12.74 0.31 9.52
N LYS A 43 12.91 -0.61 8.58
CA LYS A 43 12.87 -0.30 7.13
C LYS A 43 11.46 -0.03 6.65
N ALA A 44 10.46 -0.77 7.15
CA ALA A 44 9.06 -0.51 6.85
C ALA A 44 8.64 0.90 7.28
N GLU A 45 9.08 1.35 8.46
CA GLU A 45 8.80 2.69 8.93
C GLU A 45 9.44 3.76 8.04
N LEU A 46 10.69 3.55 7.61
CA LEU A 46 11.33 4.46 6.64
C LEU A 46 10.57 4.51 5.31
N ILE A 47 10.12 3.35 4.80
CA ILE A 47 9.32 3.26 3.57
C ILE A 47 8.03 4.05 3.75
N TYR A 48 7.35 3.85 4.87
CA TYR A 48 6.13 4.55 5.20
C TYR A 48 6.33 6.07 5.29
N GLN A 49 7.38 6.54 5.97
CA GLN A 49 7.71 7.96 6.09
C GLN A 49 7.99 8.61 4.74
N GLN A 50 8.80 7.96 3.89
CA GLN A 50 9.07 8.48 2.54
C GLN A 50 7.81 8.44 1.66
N ALA A 51 6.97 7.41 1.81
CA ALA A 51 5.74 7.28 1.02
C ALA A 51 4.73 8.41 1.28
N GLN A 52 4.81 9.11 2.43
CA GLN A 52 3.94 10.26 2.73
C GLN A 52 4.18 11.43 1.77
N ASP A 53 5.44 11.67 1.38
CA ASP A 53 5.78 12.62 0.30
C ASP A 53 5.71 11.92 -1.05
N TRP A 54 4.48 11.71 -1.53
CA TRP A 54 4.22 11.05 -2.82
C TRP A 54 4.80 11.81 -4.02
N SER A 55 5.25 13.06 -3.85
CA SER A 55 5.84 13.85 -4.94
C SER A 55 7.20 13.33 -5.39
N LYS A 56 7.87 12.53 -4.56
CA LYS A 56 9.20 11.97 -4.83
C LYS A 56 9.19 10.44 -4.86
N PRO A 57 10.07 9.81 -5.64
CA PRO A 57 10.25 8.36 -5.58
C PRO A 57 10.84 7.92 -4.24
N ILE A 58 10.40 6.76 -3.75
CA ILE A 58 10.95 6.13 -2.55
C ILE A 58 12.36 5.59 -2.86
N GLN A 59 13.35 6.00 -2.07
CA GLN A 59 14.75 5.61 -2.22
C GLN A 59 15.27 5.04 -0.90
N ILE A 60 15.11 3.73 -0.73
CA ILE A 60 15.54 3.00 0.46
C ILE A 60 16.33 1.77 0.05
N ASN A 61 17.51 1.62 0.63
CA ASN A 61 18.27 0.38 0.51
C ASN A 61 17.65 -0.68 1.43
N VAL A 62 17.11 -1.73 0.81
CA VAL A 62 16.48 -2.88 1.49
C VAL A 62 17.49 -3.78 2.19
N SER A 63 18.74 -3.80 1.72
CA SER A 63 19.79 -4.63 2.30
C SER A 63 20.30 -4.10 3.62
N ASP A 64 20.41 -5.00 4.60
CA ASP A 64 20.93 -4.72 5.94
C ASP A 64 21.99 -5.76 6.34
N ASN A 65 23.10 -5.28 6.91
CA ASN A 65 24.25 -6.11 7.29
C ASN A 65 23.97 -7.00 8.51
N ARG A 66 22.92 -6.70 9.29
CA ARG A 66 22.47 -7.52 10.43
C ARG A 66 21.85 -8.84 9.97
N LEU A 67 21.42 -8.94 8.71
CA LEU A 67 20.78 -10.14 8.17
C LEU A 67 21.74 -10.94 7.31
N GLN A 68 21.63 -12.27 7.40
CA GLN A 68 22.43 -13.21 6.62
C GLN A 68 21.56 -14.40 6.19
N GLY A 69 22.00 -15.12 5.14
CA GLY A 69 21.32 -16.31 4.64
C GLY A 69 19.86 -16.05 4.23
N ASP A 70 18.99 -17.00 4.53
CA ASP A 70 17.58 -16.96 4.11
C ASP A 70 16.80 -15.77 4.64
N TYR A 71 17.08 -15.33 5.88
CA TYR A 71 16.41 -14.15 6.46
C TYR A 71 16.77 -12.86 5.72
N LYS A 72 17.99 -12.75 5.20
CA LYS A 72 18.37 -11.63 4.32
C LYS A 72 17.57 -11.67 3.03
N VAL A 73 17.49 -12.83 2.38
CA VAL A 73 16.73 -13.00 1.13
C VAL A 73 15.24 -12.68 1.33
N MET A 74 14.66 -13.13 2.43
CA MET A 74 13.27 -12.82 2.79
C MET A 74 13.06 -11.32 3.05
N ALA A 75 13.93 -10.68 3.82
CA ALA A 75 13.78 -9.26 4.14
C ALA A 75 13.96 -8.38 2.90
N ASP A 76 15.00 -8.66 2.10
CA ASP A 76 15.23 -7.97 0.83
C ASP A 76 14.01 -8.11 -0.09
N PHE A 77 13.42 -9.31 -0.15
CA PHE A 77 12.19 -9.55 -0.91
C PHE A 77 11.01 -8.73 -0.36
N VAL A 78 10.63 -8.91 0.91
CA VAL A 78 9.46 -8.24 1.52
C VAL A 78 9.58 -6.71 1.42
N LEU A 79 10.73 -6.15 1.76
CA LEU A 79 10.96 -4.70 1.71
C LEU A 79 10.92 -4.16 0.28
N SER A 80 11.44 -4.92 -0.69
CA SER A 80 11.34 -4.54 -2.11
C SER A 80 9.89 -4.50 -2.57
N GLU A 81 9.08 -5.47 -2.17
CA GLU A 81 7.64 -5.49 -2.51
C GLU A 81 6.89 -4.34 -1.84
N MET A 82 7.21 -4.01 -0.59
CA MET A 82 6.64 -2.85 0.10
C MET A 82 6.96 -1.54 -0.62
N ILE A 83 8.22 -1.34 -1.04
CA ILE A 83 8.64 -0.17 -1.82
C ILE A 83 7.86 -0.13 -3.15
N GLN A 84 7.80 -1.25 -3.89
CA GLN A 84 7.11 -1.30 -5.17
C GLN A 84 5.61 -0.99 -5.04
N ASN A 85 4.96 -1.48 -3.98
CA ASN A 85 3.54 -1.22 -3.73
C ASN A 85 3.30 0.26 -3.37
N ALA A 86 4.08 0.81 -2.45
CA ALA A 86 3.97 2.21 -2.05
C ALA A 86 4.31 3.15 -3.22
N GLU A 87 5.34 2.83 -4.00
CA GLU A 87 5.75 3.63 -5.16
C GLU A 87 4.71 3.58 -6.29
N ALA A 88 4.08 2.43 -6.53
CA ALA A 88 2.99 2.34 -7.50
C ALA A 88 1.81 3.22 -7.11
N ARG A 89 1.48 3.26 -5.82
CA ARG A 89 0.45 4.16 -5.29
C ARG A 89 0.83 5.62 -5.46
N ASN A 90 2.08 5.99 -5.13
CA ASN A 90 2.56 7.35 -5.26
C ASN A 90 2.62 7.80 -6.73
N GLN A 91 3.01 6.90 -7.64
CA GLN A 91 3.00 7.15 -9.07
C GLN A 91 1.58 7.44 -9.56
N TYR A 92 0.60 6.65 -9.15
CA TYR A 92 -0.81 6.91 -9.48
C TYR A 92 -1.26 8.31 -9.00
N LEU A 93 -0.91 8.71 -7.77
CA LEU A 93 -1.22 10.04 -7.25
C LEU A 93 -0.54 11.17 -8.03
N ARG A 94 0.73 10.98 -8.44
CA ARG A 94 1.45 11.95 -9.27
C ARG A 94 0.82 12.09 -10.65
N GLU A 95 0.36 10.99 -11.24
CA GLU A 95 -0.32 11.01 -12.53
C GLU A 95 -1.68 11.72 -12.45
N LEU A 96 -2.46 11.48 -11.39
CA LEU A 96 -3.67 12.25 -11.11
C LEU A 96 -3.37 13.75 -10.94
N LYS A 97 -2.29 14.08 -10.22
CA LYS A 97 -1.85 15.48 -10.06
C LYS A 97 -1.46 16.12 -11.38
N ALA A 98 -0.79 15.37 -12.27
CA ALA A 98 -0.33 15.86 -13.57
C ALA A 98 -1.50 16.20 -14.52
N ILE A 99 -2.64 15.51 -14.37
CA ILE A 99 -3.88 15.84 -15.09
C ILE A 99 -4.73 16.87 -14.34
N HIS A 100 -4.18 17.52 -13.31
CA HIS A 100 -4.86 18.52 -12.47
C HIS A 100 -6.14 18.02 -11.79
N TRP A 101 -6.19 16.74 -11.42
CA TRP A 101 -7.35 16.15 -10.74
C TRP A 101 -7.74 16.89 -9.45
N ASP A 102 -6.77 17.44 -8.73
CA ASP A 102 -7.00 18.24 -7.53
C ASP A 102 -7.72 19.58 -7.79
N GLN A 103 -7.80 20.01 -9.06
CA GLN A 103 -8.50 21.19 -9.52
C GLN A 103 -9.85 20.85 -10.17
N PHE A 104 -10.32 19.60 -10.08
CA PHE A 104 -11.56 19.15 -10.72
C PHE A 104 -12.76 20.06 -10.41
N LEU A 105 -12.98 20.42 -9.13
CA LEU A 105 -14.06 21.33 -8.69
C LEU A 105 -13.61 22.81 -8.58
N ASN A 106 -12.47 23.19 -9.16
CA ASN A 106 -12.07 24.59 -9.18
C ASN A 106 -13.05 25.39 -10.06
N ILE A 107 -13.79 26.32 -9.44
CA ILE A 107 -14.83 27.09 -10.12
C ILE A 107 -14.28 28.04 -11.18
N ASP A 108 -13.10 28.62 -10.99
CA ASP A 108 -12.49 29.53 -11.97
C ASP A 108 -12.11 28.76 -13.24
N ARG A 109 -11.51 27.57 -13.07
CA ARG A 109 -11.20 26.64 -14.16
C ARG A 109 -12.48 26.17 -14.87
N LEU A 110 -13.48 25.74 -14.12
CA LEU A 110 -14.74 25.22 -14.68
C LEU A 110 -15.54 26.29 -15.41
N ASP A 111 -15.52 27.54 -14.94
CA ASP A 111 -16.20 28.66 -15.62
C ASP A 111 -15.55 28.97 -16.97
N GLN A 112 -14.22 28.91 -17.06
CA GLN A 112 -13.48 29.01 -18.32
C GLN A 112 -13.71 27.81 -19.24
N ASP A 113 -13.62 26.59 -18.71
CA ASP A 113 -13.79 25.36 -19.48
C ASP A 113 -15.23 25.23 -20.01
N ARG A 114 -16.23 25.76 -19.29
CA ARG A 114 -17.62 25.84 -19.76
C ARG A 114 -17.76 26.59 -21.09
N GLU A 115 -17.00 27.66 -21.31
CA GLU A 115 -17.00 28.40 -22.59
C GLU A 115 -16.48 27.51 -23.75
N GLN A 116 -15.62 26.54 -23.42
CA GLN A 116 -15.08 25.54 -24.33
C GLN A 116 -15.88 24.22 -24.31
N LYS A 117 -17.14 24.25 -23.83
CA LYS A 117 -18.04 23.10 -23.72
C LYS A 117 -17.48 21.96 -22.85
N TYR A 118 -16.67 22.30 -21.86
CA TYR A 118 -16.07 21.40 -20.87
C TYR A 118 -15.05 20.38 -21.43
N ALA A 119 -14.38 20.72 -22.52
CA ALA A 119 -13.43 19.81 -23.17
C ALA A 119 -12.30 19.36 -22.23
N GLU A 120 -11.79 20.26 -21.38
CA GLU A 120 -10.71 19.94 -20.45
C GLU A 120 -11.19 18.99 -19.34
N THR A 121 -12.36 19.27 -18.75
CA THR A 121 -12.93 18.44 -17.68
C THR A 121 -13.33 17.05 -18.17
N GLU A 122 -13.88 16.94 -19.38
CA GLU A 122 -14.17 15.63 -19.99
C GLU A 122 -12.90 14.81 -20.19
N GLN A 123 -11.85 15.43 -20.73
CA GLN A 123 -10.56 14.77 -20.91
C GLN A 123 -9.95 14.35 -19.55
N MET A 124 -10.03 15.21 -18.54
CA MET A 124 -9.54 14.92 -17.18
C MET A 124 -10.26 13.70 -16.58
N LEU A 125 -11.60 13.65 -16.66
CA LEU A 125 -12.36 12.51 -16.14
C LEU A 125 -12.02 11.21 -16.88
N GLN A 126 -11.95 11.24 -18.21
CA GLN A 126 -11.55 10.08 -19.01
C GLN A 126 -10.15 9.58 -18.62
N GLN A 127 -9.20 10.49 -18.43
CA GLN A 127 -7.85 10.15 -18.00
C GLN A 127 -7.82 9.61 -16.57
N ALA A 128 -8.56 10.22 -15.64
CA ALA A 128 -8.66 9.74 -14.26
C ALA A 128 -9.18 8.29 -14.19
N HIS A 129 -10.23 7.96 -14.95
CA HIS A 129 -10.74 6.59 -15.09
C HIS A 129 -9.72 5.62 -15.67
N LEU A 130 -9.02 6.03 -16.73
CA LEU A 130 -7.98 5.21 -17.34
C LEU A 130 -6.83 4.92 -16.36
N LEU A 131 -6.39 5.94 -15.61
CA LEU A 131 -5.36 5.81 -14.59
C LEU A 131 -5.81 4.89 -13.45
N ALA A 132 -7.02 5.07 -12.95
CA ALA A 132 -7.59 4.25 -11.88
C ALA A 132 -7.69 2.77 -12.30
N LYS A 133 -8.22 2.50 -13.49
CA LYS A 133 -8.32 1.14 -14.05
C LYS A 133 -6.96 0.50 -14.23
N ARG A 134 -5.99 1.25 -14.77
CA ARG A 134 -4.61 0.76 -14.95
C ARG A 134 -3.97 0.42 -13.61
N TYR A 135 -4.11 1.29 -12.62
CA TYR A 135 -3.58 1.06 -11.28
C TYR A 135 -4.20 -0.19 -10.64
N GLN A 136 -5.52 -0.37 -10.76
CA GLN A 136 -6.22 -1.56 -10.27
C GLN A 136 -5.68 -2.85 -10.89
N GLN A 137 -5.58 -2.87 -12.23
CA GLN A 137 -5.09 -4.04 -12.97
C GLN A 137 -3.64 -4.37 -12.63
N GLN A 138 -2.78 -3.35 -12.56
CA GLN A 138 -1.37 -3.52 -12.20
C GLN A 138 -1.19 -4.01 -10.76
N THR A 139 -2.04 -3.56 -9.84
CA THR A 139 -2.02 -4.02 -8.44
C THR A 139 -2.35 -5.51 -8.37
N LEU A 140 -3.46 -5.94 -8.97
CA LEU A 140 -3.84 -7.36 -9.02
C LEU A 140 -2.75 -8.24 -9.66
N GLN A 141 -2.18 -7.78 -10.77
CA GLN A 141 -1.10 -8.50 -11.45
C GLN A 141 0.16 -8.59 -10.58
N ARG A 142 0.51 -7.50 -9.88
CA ARG A 142 1.67 -7.48 -8.99
C ARG A 142 1.48 -8.45 -7.83
N GLU A 143 0.33 -8.44 -7.17
CA GLU A 143 0.00 -9.36 -6.08
C GLU A 143 0.18 -10.83 -6.49
N GLN A 144 -0.34 -11.21 -7.65
CA GLN A 144 -0.17 -12.56 -8.22
C GLN A 144 1.31 -12.88 -8.51
N ASN A 145 2.03 -11.94 -9.12
CA ASN A 145 3.46 -12.09 -9.43
C ASN A 145 4.32 -12.17 -8.17
N THR A 146 4.00 -11.43 -7.13
CA THR A 146 4.68 -11.45 -5.82
C THR A 146 4.53 -12.83 -5.19
N LEU A 147 3.31 -13.38 -5.16
CA LEU A 147 3.09 -14.73 -4.64
C LEU A 147 3.84 -15.80 -5.47
N ALA A 148 3.86 -15.68 -6.80
CA ALA A 148 4.59 -16.58 -7.67
C ALA A 148 6.11 -16.53 -7.43
N ARG A 149 6.68 -15.32 -7.31
CA ARG A 149 8.12 -15.13 -7.01
C ARG A 149 8.47 -15.64 -5.61
N ALA A 150 7.62 -15.40 -4.60
CA ALA A 150 7.82 -15.90 -3.25
C ALA A 150 7.96 -17.43 -3.19
N LYS A 151 7.16 -18.17 -3.97
CA LYS A 151 7.23 -19.64 -4.09
C LYS A 151 8.55 -20.13 -4.70
N GLN A 152 9.23 -19.30 -5.48
CA GLN A 152 10.48 -19.64 -6.18
C GLN A 152 11.74 -19.17 -5.45
N LEU A 153 11.61 -18.48 -4.30
CA LEU A 153 12.76 -18.01 -3.53
C LEU A 153 13.66 -19.17 -3.08
N SER A 154 14.97 -19.01 -3.25
CA SER A 154 15.98 -20.00 -2.86
C SER A 154 16.28 -19.94 -1.36
N ILE A 155 15.26 -20.22 -0.54
CA ILE A 155 15.32 -20.28 0.93
C ILE A 155 14.80 -21.62 1.45
N LYS A 156 15.07 -21.96 2.72
CA LYS A 156 14.53 -23.15 3.40
C LYS A 156 13.02 -23.26 3.18
N SER A 157 12.55 -24.49 2.95
CA SER A 157 11.16 -24.79 2.60
C SER A 157 10.15 -24.22 3.61
N HIS A 158 10.38 -24.41 4.91
CA HIS A 158 9.47 -23.92 5.95
C HIS A 158 9.34 -22.39 5.97
N LEU A 159 10.45 -21.66 5.77
CA LEU A 159 10.44 -20.19 5.69
C LEU A 159 9.68 -19.71 4.46
N ARG A 160 9.83 -20.43 3.34
CA ARG A 160 9.10 -20.14 2.11
C ARG A 160 7.60 -20.32 2.28
N HIS A 161 7.19 -21.44 2.91
CA HIS A 161 5.79 -21.69 3.23
C HIS A 161 5.22 -20.57 4.10
N GLN A 162 5.88 -20.24 5.20
CA GLN A 162 5.48 -19.15 6.10
C GLN A 162 5.34 -17.82 5.35
N LEU A 163 6.32 -17.44 4.54
CA LEU A 163 6.25 -16.22 3.72
C LEU A 163 5.05 -16.24 2.76
N THR A 164 4.85 -17.33 2.03
CA THR A 164 3.76 -17.42 1.06
C THR A 164 2.37 -17.43 1.71
N ASP A 165 2.26 -17.98 2.92
CA ASP A 165 1.00 -18.00 3.66
C ASP A 165 0.70 -16.62 4.24
N SER A 166 1.68 -15.93 4.82
CA SER A 166 1.51 -14.54 5.28
C SER A 166 1.17 -13.58 4.14
N LEU A 167 1.77 -13.76 2.96
CA LEU A 167 1.41 -12.97 1.78
C LEU A 167 -0.03 -13.25 1.33
N ARG A 168 -0.47 -14.52 1.33
CA ARG A 168 -1.85 -14.88 0.96
C ARG A 168 -2.87 -14.28 1.94
N GLU A 169 -2.61 -14.40 3.23
CA GLU A 169 -3.48 -13.82 4.27
C GLU A 169 -3.59 -12.29 4.14
N SER A 170 -2.50 -11.62 3.78
CA SER A 170 -2.53 -10.17 3.51
C SER A 170 -3.37 -9.81 2.28
N LEU A 171 -3.37 -10.63 1.23
CA LEU A 171 -4.17 -10.43 0.01
C LEU A 171 -5.66 -10.66 0.27
N ASP A 172 -5.99 -11.69 1.04
CA ASP A 172 -7.37 -12.04 1.39
C ASP A 172 -7.97 -11.07 2.43
N SER A 173 -7.21 -10.08 2.91
CA SER A 173 -7.70 -9.09 3.85
C SER A 173 -8.59 -8.04 3.16
N ASP A 174 -9.85 -7.96 3.57
CA ASP A 174 -10.88 -7.04 3.04
C ASP A 174 -10.45 -5.57 3.03
N GLN A 175 -9.53 -5.17 3.92
CA GLN A 175 -9.11 -3.79 4.10
C GLN A 175 -8.27 -3.25 2.93
N THR A 176 -7.52 -4.10 2.23
CA THR A 176 -6.60 -3.68 1.16
C THR A 176 -7.36 -3.20 -0.08
N HIS A 177 -8.45 -3.90 -0.43
CA HIS A 177 -9.28 -3.55 -1.57
C HIS A 177 -10.38 -2.52 -1.23
N ALA A 178 -10.81 -2.46 0.03
CA ALA A 178 -11.84 -1.51 0.47
C ALA A 178 -11.44 -0.06 0.24
N LEU A 179 -10.19 0.33 0.52
CA LEU A 179 -9.74 1.71 0.37
C LEU A 179 -9.82 2.19 -1.08
N PHE A 180 -9.33 1.38 -2.02
CA PHE A 180 -9.36 1.74 -3.43
C PHE A 180 -10.79 1.68 -4.01
N ALA A 181 -11.64 0.78 -3.51
CA ALA A 181 -13.06 0.75 -3.89
C ALA A 181 -13.79 2.04 -3.50
N LEU A 182 -13.50 2.63 -2.33
CA LEU A 182 -14.04 3.94 -1.94
C LEU A 182 -13.57 5.06 -2.88
N GLU A 183 -12.32 5.02 -3.35
CA GLU A 183 -11.79 5.99 -4.30
C GLU A 183 -12.47 5.91 -5.67
N LEU A 184 -12.78 4.70 -6.14
CA LEU A 184 -13.59 4.51 -7.35
C LEU A 184 -15.00 5.11 -7.18
N GLN A 185 -15.63 4.94 -6.00
CA GLN A 185 -16.91 5.59 -5.73
C GLN A 185 -16.81 7.13 -5.71
N VAL A 186 -15.70 7.69 -5.26
CA VAL A 186 -15.46 9.14 -5.36
C VAL A 186 -15.40 9.58 -6.82
N LEU A 187 -14.73 8.80 -7.67
CA LEU A 187 -14.64 9.08 -9.11
C LEU A 187 -16.02 8.99 -9.80
N ASP A 188 -16.82 7.96 -9.51
CA ASP A 188 -18.18 7.84 -10.05
C ASP A 188 -19.08 9.00 -9.61
N LYS A 189 -18.94 9.47 -8.37
CA LYS A 189 -19.68 10.64 -7.88
C LYS A 189 -19.17 11.94 -8.50
N ALA A 190 -17.88 12.03 -8.82
CA ALA A 190 -17.33 13.16 -9.55
C ALA A 190 -17.93 13.24 -10.97
N ASP A 191 -18.10 12.12 -11.67
CA ASP A 191 -18.83 12.09 -12.95
C ASP A 191 -20.25 12.63 -12.79
N ALA A 192 -20.97 12.16 -11.76
CA ALA A 192 -22.35 12.61 -11.51
C ALA A 192 -22.41 14.11 -11.19
N LEU A 193 -21.48 14.64 -10.41
CA LEU A 193 -21.36 16.08 -10.15
C LEU A 193 -21.11 16.86 -11.44
N PHE A 194 -20.20 16.38 -12.28
CA PHE A 194 -19.89 17.01 -13.55
C PHE A 194 -21.11 17.01 -14.49
N GLN A 195 -21.89 15.93 -14.54
CA GLN A 195 -23.13 15.89 -15.33
C GLN A 195 -24.15 16.94 -14.87
N ILE A 196 -24.25 17.21 -13.56
CA ILE A 196 -25.11 18.29 -13.06
C ILE A 196 -24.59 19.65 -13.54
N LEU A 197 -23.29 19.90 -13.43
CA LEU A 197 -22.68 21.16 -13.90
C LEU A 197 -22.83 21.36 -15.41
N LYS A 198 -22.70 20.28 -16.18
CA LYS A 198 -22.78 20.30 -17.64
C LYS A 198 -24.20 20.55 -18.16
N ASN A 199 -25.19 19.93 -17.53
CA ASN A 199 -26.57 19.89 -18.04
C ASN A 199 -27.48 20.97 -17.46
N ASN A 200 -26.98 21.81 -16.54
CA ASN A 200 -27.77 22.85 -15.88
C ASN A 200 -27.11 24.22 -16.00
N GLN A 201 -27.92 25.27 -16.02
CA GLN A 201 -27.41 26.64 -15.98
C GLN A 201 -26.95 26.99 -14.57
N TRP A 202 -25.74 27.54 -14.49
CA TRP A 202 -25.17 28.08 -13.28
C TRP A 202 -24.29 29.29 -13.61
N GLU A 203 -23.98 30.11 -12.61
CA GLU A 203 -23.01 31.21 -12.73
C GLU A 203 -22.04 31.17 -11.54
N LYS A 204 -20.83 31.66 -11.75
CA LYS A 204 -19.87 31.87 -10.68
C LYS A 204 -20.28 33.09 -9.87
N LYS A 205 -20.58 32.89 -8.58
CA LYS A 205 -20.86 33.99 -7.65
C LYS A 205 -20.21 33.71 -6.31
N ASN A 206 -19.44 34.65 -5.77
CA ASN A 206 -18.75 34.48 -4.47
C ASN A 206 -17.94 33.18 -4.36
N LYS A 207 -17.31 32.72 -5.45
CA LYS A 207 -16.57 31.44 -5.56
C LYS A 207 -17.43 30.17 -5.38
N THR A 208 -18.75 30.27 -5.57
CA THR A 208 -19.67 29.12 -5.54
C THR A 208 -20.47 29.02 -6.84
N PHE A 209 -20.98 27.82 -7.10
CA PHE A 209 -21.89 27.54 -8.21
C PHE A 209 -23.28 28.03 -7.82
N MET A 210 -23.72 29.14 -8.41
CA MET A 210 -25.09 29.61 -8.28
C MET A 210 -25.94 29.00 -9.39
N PHE A 211 -26.77 28.00 -9.05
CA PHE A 211 -27.75 27.43 -9.96
C PHE A 211 -29.03 28.28 -9.98
N TYR A 212 -29.69 28.35 -11.14
CA TYR A 212 -30.96 29.06 -11.29
C TYR A 212 -32.19 28.22 -10.86
N GLN A 213 -31.98 26.92 -10.61
CA GLN A 213 -33.01 25.98 -10.21
C GLN A 213 -32.62 25.27 -8.91
N ASP A 214 -33.61 25.05 -8.04
CA ASP A 214 -33.38 24.43 -6.72
C ASP A 214 -33.01 22.95 -6.82
N GLN A 215 -33.58 22.22 -7.80
CA GLN A 215 -33.35 20.78 -7.93
C GLN A 215 -31.87 20.45 -8.24
N PRO A 216 -31.22 21.05 -9.27
CA PRO A 216 -29.79 20.84 -9.53
C PRO A 216 -28.89 21.23 -8.36
N LEU A 217 -29.22 22.33 -7.66
CA LEU A 217 -28.50 22.77 -6.47
C LEU A 217 -28.54 21.71 -5.36
N LYS A 218 -29.72 21.14 -5.09
CA LYS A 218 -29.89 20.09 -4.09
C LYS A 218 -29.10 18.84 -4.46
N GLN A 219 -29.23 18.37 -5.70
CA GLN A 219 -28.50 17.21 -6.21
C GLN A 219 -26.98 17.41 -6.11
N PHE A 220 -26.47 18.57 -6.50
CA PHE A 220 -25.06 18.92 -6.41
C PHE A 220 -24.56 18.88 -4.96
N ASN A 221 -25.27 19.54 -4.04
CA ASN A 221 -24.89 19.58 -2.64
C ASN A 221 -24.95 18.20 -1.97
N ASP A 222 -25.93 17.38 -2.32
CA ASP A 222 -26.07 16.03 -1.77
C ASP A 222 -24.93 15.11 -2.26
N LEU A 223 -24.55 15.17 -3.53
CA LEU A 223 -23.39 14.44 -4.06
C LEU A 223 -22.08 14.94 -3.47
N TYR A 224 -21.90 16.26 -3.35
CA TYR A 224 -20.69 16.83 -2.76
C TYR A 224 -20.51 16.39 -1.31
N LYS A 225 -21.59 16.37 -0.51
CA LYS A 225 -21.57 15.82 0.86
C LYS A 225 -21.19 14.36 0.90
N GLN A 226 -21.69 13.54 -0.03
CA GLN A 226 -21.32 12.12 -0.11
C GLN A 226 -19.83 11.93 -0.42
N ILE A 227 -19.26 12.74 -1.31
CA ILE A 227 -17.81 12.71 -1.59
C ILE A 227 -17.01 13.07 -0.33
N LEU A 228 -17.44 14.10 0.42
CA LEU A 228 -16.79 14.46 1.69
C LEU A 228 -16.86 13.33 2.72
N GLN A 229 -17.99 12.62 2.80
CA GLN A 229 -18.14 11.46 3.68
C GLN A 229 -17.21 10.31 3.28
N LEU A 230 -17.15 9.97 1.99
CA LEU A 230 -16.23 8.95 1.49
C LEU A 230 -14.76 9.32 1.76
N ASN A 231 -14.38 10.58 1.54
CA ASN A 231 -13.03 11.05 1.84
C ASN A 231 -12.72 10.97 3.35
N ALA A 232 -13.69 11.30 4.22
CA ALA A 232 -13.52 11.16 5.65
C ALA A 232 -13.37 9.68 6.08
N GLU A 233 -14.10 8.78 5.45
CA GLU A 233 -13.98 7.33 5.66
C GLU A 233 -12.61 6.79 5.21
N ILE A 234 -12.16 7.21 4.02
CA ILE A 234 -10.81 6.93 3.51
C ILE A 234 -9.74 7.37 4.52
N GLU A 235 -9.82 8.60 5.03
CA GLU A 235 -8.87 9.11 6.02
C GLU A 235 -8.97 8.40 7.36
N LYS A 236 -10.17 7.97 7.78
CA LYS A 236 -10.35 7.15 8.98
C LYS A 236 -9.68 5.79 8.83
N ILE A 237 -9.89 5.09 7.72
CA ILE A 237 -9.26 3.79 7.44
C ILE A 237 -7.74 3.94 7.41
N LYS A 238 -7.21 4.96 6.73
CA LYS A 238 -5.76 5.25 6.72
C LYS A 238 -5.20 5.45 8.14
N LYS A 239 -5.91 6.20 9.00
CA LYS A 239 -5.50 6.43 10.39
C LYS A 239 -5.60 5.17 11.25
N GLN A 240 -6.63 4.35 11.07
CA GLN A 240 -6.78 3.08 11.78
C GLN A 240 -5.66 2.09 11.40
N ASN A 241 -5.34 2.00 10.11
CA ASN A 241 -4.23 1.18 9.63
C ASN A 241 -2.90 1.68 10.22
N ARG A 242 -2.71 3.01 10.32
CA ARG A 242 -1.54 3.61 11.00
C ARG A 242 -1.48 3.20 12.48
N GLN A 243 -2.56 3.36 13.23
CA GLN A 243 -2.60 3.02 14.65
C GLN A 243 -2.38 1.53 14.91
N ALA A 244 -2.88 0.65 14.03
CA ALA A 244 -2.65 -0.78 14.11
C ALA A 244 -1.17 -1.15 13.88
N VAL A 245 -0.45 -0.39 13.04
CA VAL A 245 1.00 -0.53 12.87
C VAL A 245 1.73 0.02 14.10
N GLU A 246 1.34 1.21 14.59
CA GLU A 246 1.94 1.86 15.77
C GLU A 246 1.75 1.09 17.09
N GLN A 247 0.65 0.33 17.25
CA GLN A 247 0.39 -0.50 18.44
C GLN A 247 1.07 -1.87 18.39
N ARG A 248 1.59 -2.27 17.23
CA ARG A 248 2.42 -3.47 17.08
C ARG A 248 3.92 -3.17 17.29
N LEU A 249 4.25 -1.92 17.66
CA LEU A 249 5.57 -1.43 18.04
C LEU A 249 5.83 -1.62 19.54
#